data_AF-A0A0A2CFB6-F1
#
_entry.id   AF-A0A0A2CFB6-F1
#
_cell.length_a   1.000
_cell.length_b   1.000
_cell.length_c   1.000
_cell.angle_alpha   90.00
_cell.angle_beta   90.00
_cell.angle_gamma   90.00
#
_symmetry.space_group_name_H-M   'P 1'
#
loop_
_entity.id
_entity.type
_entity.pdbx_description
1 polymer ?
#
loop_
_entity_poly.entity_id
_entity_poly.type
_entity_poly.pdbx_seq_one_letter_code
_entity_poly.pdbx_strand_id
1 'polypeptide(L)'
;MTGKVDLNDSSIMRLPLLVTCLGMTASVQLAAPLSLQAQSEGWLLGPNSRTGENSKVVPSDCIEEADGSITCDTKIENPSGDTPARPTYNPFNN
;
A
#
# COMPACT_ATOMS: atom_id res chain seq x y z
N MET A 1 49.63 15.88 55.85
CA MET A 1 49.43 14.42 55.79
C MET A 1 47.93 14.19 55.90
N THR A 2 47.18 13.47 55.09
CA THR A 2 47.30 12.86 53.76
C THR A 2 45.84 12.53 53.43
N GLY A 3 45.38 12.82 52.22
CA GLY A 3 43.96 12.73 51.86
C GLY A 3 43.36 11.32 51.79
N LYS A 4 42.03 11.30 51.68
CA LYS A 4 41.29 10.36 50.83
C LYS A 4 40.07 11.11 50.28
N VAL A 5 40.00 11.19 48.96
CA VAL A 5 38.80 11.53 48.22
C VAL A 5 37.98 10.25 48.10
N ASP A 6 36.74 10.26 48.57
CA ASP A 6 35.76 9.27 48.17
C ASP A 6 34.55 10.03 47.60
N LEU A 7 34.51 10.04 46.26
CA LEU A 7 33.38 10.44 45.45
C LEU A 7 32.24 9.48 45.78
N ASN A 8 31.25 9.90 46.57
CA ASN A 8 29.99 9.18 46.57
C ASN A 8 28.77 10.09 46.77
N ASP A 9 27.91 9.98 45.76
CA ASP A 9 26.47 10.22 45.80
C ASP A 9 25.92 11.65 45.62
N SER A 10 25.95 12.13 44.37
CA SER A 10 24.98 13.11 43.85
C SER A 10 24.67 12.93 42.37
N SER A 11 24.74 11.68 41.87
CA SER A 11 24.48 11.35 40.46
C SER A 11 23.24 10.49 40.23
N ILE A 12 22.54 10.04 41.28
CA ILE A 12 21.39 9.13 41.14
C ILE A 12 20.10 9.85 40.70
N MET A 13 20.06 11.19 40.75
CA MET A 13 18.88 11.96 40.33
C MET A 13 19.11 12.78 39.05
N ARG A 14 19.95 12.30 38.14
CA ARG A 14 20.13 12.95 36.82
C ARG A 14 20.11 12.01 35.63
N LEU A 15 19.94 10.70 35.85
CA LEU A 15 19.81 9.72 34.77
C LEU A 15 18.39 9.53 34.19
N PRO A 16 17.25 9.70 34.91
CA PRO A 16 15.94 9.47 34.27
C PRO A 16 15.47 10.67 33.43
N LEU A 17 16.07 11.85 33.63
CA LEU A 17 15.67 13.09 32.95
C LEU A 17 16.38 13.30 31.60
N LEU A 18 17.58 12.73 31.40
CA LEU A 18 18.29 12.81 30.12
C LEU A 18 17.93 11.69 29.13
N VAL A 19 17.35 10.58 29.62
CA VAL A 19 16.93 9.45 28.77
C VAL A 19 15.56 9.69 28.13
N THR A 20 14.75 10.59 28.67
CA THR A 20 13.39 10.87 28.17
C THR A 20 13.35 11.87 27.00
N CYS A 21 14.44 12.60 26.72
CA CYS A 21 14.47 13.62 25.66
C CYS A 21 14.93 13.12 24.28
N LEU A 22 15.57 11.95 24.16
CA LEU A 22 15.97 11.39 22.85
C LEU A 22 14.94 10.41 22.25
N GLY A 23 13.91 10.01 23.00
CA GLY A 23 12.89 9.05 22.53
C GLY A 23 11.69 9.67 21.82
N MET A 24 11.51 11.00 21.90
CA MET A 24 10.28 11.68 21.44
C MET A 24 10.44 12.50 20.16
N THR A 25 11.51 12.33 19.39
CA THR A 25 11.67 12.99 18.08
C THR A 25 11.49 12.05 16.88
N ALA A 26 11.16 10.77 17.13
CA ALA A 26 11.08 9.74 16.09
C ALA A 26 9.66 9.30 15.71
N SER A 27 8.62 10.14 15.88
CA SER A 27 7.25 9.74 15.54
C SER A 27 6.47 10.69 14.63
N VAL A 28 7.07 11.79 14.17
CA VAL A 28 6.40 12.74 13.24
C VAL A 28 7.08 12.77 11.88
N GLN A 29 7.14 11.63 11.19
CA GLN A 29 7.53 11.56 9.77
C GLN A 29 6.53 10.72 8.92
N LEU A 30 5.35 10.37 9.46
CA LEU A 30 4.39 9.50 8.76
C LEU A 30 3.33 10.25 7.94
N ALA A 31 3.42 11.57 7.81
CA ALA A 31 2.50 12.37 6.99
C ALA A 31 3.09 12.76 5.61
N ALA A 32 4.09 12.01 5.11
CA ALA A 32 4.36 12.07 3.68
C ALA A 32 3.10 11.58 2.96
N PRO A 33 2.58 12.29 1.95
CA PRO A 33 1.53 11.73 1.11
C PRO A 33 2.11 10.46 0.51
N LEU A 34 1.65 9.30 0.98
CA LEU A 34 1.84 8.06 0.25
C LEU A 34 1.21 8.34 -1.09
N SER A 35 2.04 8.50 -2.12
CA SER A 35 1.56 8.49 -3.49
C SER A 35 0.86 7.15 -3.64
N LEU A 36 -0.47 7.16 -3.53
CA LEU A 36 -1.34 6.03 -3.80
C LEU A 36 -1.13 5.75 -5.29
N GLN A 37 -0.12 4.94 -5.57
CA GLN A 37 0.17 4.50 -6.92
C GLN A 37 -1.03 3.64 -7.28
N ALA A 38 -1.91 4.17 -8.13
CA ALA A 38 -3.02 3.39 -8.64
C ALA A 38 -2.41 2.14 -9.28
N GLN A 39 -2.72 0.96 -8.73
CA GLN A 39 -2.26 -0.28 -9.32
C GLN A 39 -2.91 -0.37 -10.70
N SER A 40 -2.08 -0.27 -11.73
CA SER A 40 -2.51 -0.50 -13.10
C SER A 40 -2.31 -1.97 -13.40
N GLU A 41 -3.41 -2.67 -13.65
CA GLU A 41 -3.38 -4.05 -14.10
C GLU A 41 -3.60 -4.11 -15.61
N GLY A 42 -3.00 -5.11 -16.25
CA GLY A 42 -3.13 -5.36 -17.67
C GLY A 42 -3.36 -6.85 -17.92
N TRP A 43 -4.28 -7.16 -18.84
CA TRP A 43 -4.66 -8.53 -19.16
C TRP A 43 -4.34 -8.84 -20.61
N LEU A 44 -3.74 -10.02 -20.83
CA LEU A 44 -3.58 -10.55 -22.18
C LEU A 44 -4.90 -11.21 -22.60
N LEU A 45 -5.49 -10.70 -23.67
CA LEU A 45 -6.66 -11.30 -24.26
C LEU A 45 -6.27 -12.56 -25.04
N GLY A 46 -6.95 -13.66 -24.75
CA GLY A 46 -6.83 -14.89 -25.53
C GLY A 46 -7.38 -14.73 -26.96
N PRO A 47 -7.01 -15.64 -27.88
CA PRO A 47 -7.59 -15.67 -29.23
C PRO A 47 -9.12 -15.78 -29.17
N ASN A 48 -9.81 -15.05 -30.06
CA ASN A 48 -11.28 -14.94 -30.11
C ASN A 48 -11.95 -14.33 -28.86
N SER A 49 -11.19 -13.61 -28.02
CA SER A 49 -11.78 -12.84 -26.92
C SER A 49 -12.82 -11.84 -27.44
N ARG A 50 -13.96 -11.77 -26.76
CA ARG A 50 -15.06 -10.81 -27.05
C ARG A 50 -14.99 -9.57 -26.16
N THR A 51 -13.88 -9.35 -25.46
CA THR A 51 -13.64 -8.17 -24.61
C THR A 51 -13.41 -6.93 -25.47
N GLY A 52 -14.13 -5.85 -25.17
CA GLY A 52 -14.02 -4.56 -25.85
C GLY A 52 -13.59 -3.43 -24.95
N GLU A 53 -13.47 -2.24 -25.55
CA GLU A 53 -13.05 -1.03 -24.84
C GLU A 53 -13.91 -0.71 -23.62
N ASN A 54 -15.20 -0.99 -23.70
CA ASN A 54 -16.16 -0.75 -22.63
C ASN A 54 -16.35 -1.94 -21.70
N SER A 55 -15.62 -3.04 -21.90
CA SER A 55 -15.67 -4.20 -21.00
C SER A 55 -14.94 -3.88 -19.70
N LYS A 56 -15.43 -4.43 -18.60
CA LYS A 56 -14.85 -4.22 -17.27
C LYS A 56 -14.41 -5.56 -16.68
N VAL A 57 -13.22 -5.57 -16.11
CA VAL A 57 -12.81 -6.63 -15.20
C VAL A 57 -13.47 -6.34 -13.86
N VAL A 58 -14.27 -7.27 -13.37
CA VAL A 58 -14.91 -7.15 -12.06
C VAL A 58 -14.51 -8.34 -11.18
N PRO A 59 -14.34 -8.13 -9.86
CA PRO A 59 -14.16 -9.22 -8.93
C PRO A 59 -15.39 -10.15 -8.94
N SER A 60 -15.15 -11.44 -8.85
CA SER A 60 -16.17 -12.45 -8.59
C SER A 60 -15.68 -13.44 -7.54
N ASP A 61 -16.61 -14.21 -6.96
CA ASP A 61 -16.28 -15.36 -6.12
C ASP A 61 -15.29 -15.06 -4.99
N CYS A 62 -15.47 -13.90 -4.33
CA CYS A 62 -14.58 -13.46 -3.25
C CYS A 62 -14.73 -14.31 -1.99
N ILE A 63 -13.61 -14.76 -1.43
CA ILE A 63 -13.51 -15.52 -0.19
C ILE A 63 -12.63 -14.75 0.80
N GLU A 64 -13.11 -14.62 2.03
CA GLU A 64 -12.34 -14.08 3.15
C GLU A 64 -11.72 -15.23 3.94
N GLU A 65 -10.40 -15.20 4.05
CA GLU A 65 -9.60 -16.20 4.76
C GLU A 65 -9.53 -15.88 6.26
N ALA A 66 -9.09 -16.84 7.08
CA ALA A 66 -9.04 -16.68 8.54
C ALA A 66 -8.10 -15.56 9.04
N ASP A 67 -7.17 -15.12 8.19
CA ASP A 67 -6.26 -13.99 8.44
C ASP A 67 -6.85 -12.63 8.05
N GLY A 68 -8.10 -12.60 7.56
CA GLY A 68 -8.80 -11.40 7.10
C GLY A 68 -8.40 -10.95 5.70
N SER A 69 -7.60 -11.74 4.97
CA SER A 69 -7.32 -11.48 3.56
C SER A 69 -8.53 -11.85 2.69
N ILE A 70 -8.78 -11.07 1.63
CA ILE A 70 -9.85 -11.32 0.67
C ILE A 70 -9.21 -11.69 -0.66
N THR A 71 -9.54 -12.88 -1.16
CA THR A 71 -9.15 -13.35 -2.49
C THR A 71 -10.38 -13.42 -3.36
N CYS A 72 -10.32 -12.83 -4.56
CA CYS A 72 -11.41 -12.88 -5.53
C CYS A 72 -10.89 -13.43 -6.87
N ASP A 73 -11.74 -14.18 -7.56
CA ASP A 73 -11.58 -14.40 -8.99
C ASP A 73 -11.90 -13.11 -9.76
N THR A 74 -11.56 -13.09 -11.05
CA THR A 74 -11.92 -11.99 -11.94
C THR A 74 -12.72 -12.50 -13.11
N LYS A 75 -13.76 -11.75 -13.49
CA LYS A 75 -14.57 -12.00 -14.69
C LYS A 75 -14.67 -10.76 -15.55
N ILE A 76 -14.87 -10.97 -16.85
CA ILE A 76 -15.15 -9.89 -17.80
C ILE A 76 -16.67 -9.66 -17.87
N GLU A 77 -17.08 -8.44 -17.53
CA GLU A 77 -18.42 -7.95 -17.83
C GLU A 77 -18.38 -7.10 -19.10
N ASN A 78 -19.09 -7.57 -20.13
CA ASN A 78 -19.26 -6.83 -21.37
C ASN A 78 -20.49 -5.93 -21.29
N PRO A 79 -20.48 -4.75 -21.93
CA PRO A 79 -21.68 -3.92 -22.06
C PRO A 79 -22.78 -4.68 -22.82
N SER A 80 -24.04 -4.29 -22.61
CA SER A 80 -25.18 -4.86 -23.31
C SER A 80 -25.05 -4.65 -24.83
N GLY A 81 -25.06 -5.75 -25.59
CA GLY A 81 -25.01 -5.75 -27.06
C GLY A 81 -24.50 -7.07 -27.61
N ASP A 82 -25.06 -7.51 -28.75
CA ASP A 82 -24.68 -8.78 -29.38
C ASP A 82 -23.44 -8.69 -30.26
N THR A 83 -22.96 -7.47 -30.52
CA THR A 83 -21.78 -7.22 -31.36
C THR A 83 -20.51 -7.64 -30.63
N PRO A 84 -19.71 -8.59 -31.18
CA PRO A 84 -18.40 -8.89 -30.64
C PRO A 84 -17.55 -7.63 -30.58
N ALA A 85 -16.85 -7.44 -29.47
CA ALA A 85 -15.91 -6.35 -29.37
C ALA A 85 -14.77 -6.50 -30.38
N ARG A 86 -14.46 -5.40 -31.08
CA ARG A 86 -13.28 -5.29 -31.94
C ARG A 86 -12.20 -4.48 -31.20
N PRO A 87 -10.90 -4.79 -31.39
CA PRO A 87 -9.84 -3.91 -30.94
C PRO A 87 -10.06 -2.51 -31.52
N THR A 88 -10.13 -1.50 -30.66
CA THR A 88 -10.27 -0.11 -31.10
C THR A 88 -8.98 0.31 -31.79
N TYR A 89 -9.06 0.71 -33.06
CA TYR A 89 -7.96 1.33 -33.78
C TYR A 89 -8.29 2.81 -33.95
N ASN A 90 -7.60 3.68 -33.20
CA ASN A 90 -7.64 5.11 -33.44
C ASN A 90 -6.31 5.58 -34.03
N PRO A 91 -6.21 5.80 -35.36
CA PRO A 91 -4.97 6.24 -35.99
C PRO A 91 -4.59 7.69 -35.67
N PHE A 92 -5.51 8.49 -35.13
CA PHE A 92 -5.27 9.90 -34.82
C PHE A 92 -5.86 10.24 -33.45
N ASN A 93 -5.02 10.26 -32.43
CA ASN A 93 -5.33 10.97 -31.19
C ASN A 93 -4.82 12.42 -31.37
N ASN A 94 -5.74 13.41 -31.30
CA ASN A 94 -5.40 14.84 -31.33
C ASN A 94 -4.58 15.24 -30.09
#